data_AF-A0A938H1L9-F1
#
_entry.id   AF-A0A938H1L9-F1
#
_cell.length_a   1.000
_cell.length_b   1.000
_cell.length_c   1.000
_cell.angle_alpha   90.00
_cell.angle_beta   90.00
_cell.angle_gamma   90.00
#
_symmetry.space_group_name_H-M   'P 1'
#
loop_
_entity.id
_entity.type
_entity.pdbx_description
1 polymer ?
#
loop_
_entity_poly.entity_id
_entity_poly.type
_entity_poly.pdbx_seq_one_letter_code
_entity_poly.pdbx_strand_id
1 'polypeptide(L)'
;MPGRDRGIRCLCAAVGFRTVTALDGRDPAAVADDALLTRAHIVPFAVFMGFLLLLQLLVPFIAWDHPEAPWWRRDPAHVVYPVQALVCLALLFRFRRVYDFGLALKWVLPSIGFGLVGIACWLLPTMLYDHWGFTGRTEGWLRWLGVDARAKGFDPQVFEHPAAWWIAVVLRLLRAVVVVAFVEEIFWRGFLMRYIQRPD
;
A
#
# COMPACT_ATOMS: atom_id res chain seq x y z
N MET A 1 32.17 -28.71 -50.41
CA MET A 1 31.97 -30.18 -50.57
C MET A 1 32.51 -30.88 -49.32
N PRO A 2 31.85 -31.94 -48.82
CA PRO A 2 31.29 -31.97 -47.47
C PRO A 2 31.81 -33.10 -46.56
N GLY A 3 31.53 -32.96 -45.25
CA GLY A 3 31.16 -34.07 -44.36
C GLY A 3 32.25 -34.71 -43.50
N ARG A 4 32.03 -34.75 -42.17
CA ARG A 4 31.67 -35.99 -41.46
C ARG A 4 31.57 -35.75 -39.95
N ASP A 5 30.33 -35.80 -39.45
CA ASP A 5 29.98 -36.08 -38.06
C ASP A 5 30.64 -37.36 -37.54
N ARG A 6 31.02 -37.37 -36.26
CA ARG A 6 30.68 -38.45 -35.30
C ARG A 6 31.35 -38.20 -33.94
N GLY A 7 30.55 -37.80 -32.96
CA GLY A 7 30.98 -37.70 -31.56
C GLY A 7 29.82 -37.66 -30.55
N ILE A 8 28.66 -38.24 -30.87
CA ILE A 8 27.59 -38.53 -29.90
C ILE A 8 27.80 -39.97 -29.43
N ARG A 9 28.06 -40.16 -28.13
CA ARG A 9 27.42 -41.18 -27.25
C ARG A 9 28.14 -41.31 -25.89
N CYS A 10 27.57 -40.67 -24.87
CA CYS A 10 27.45 -41.21 -23.52
C CYS A 10 26.05 -40.79 -23.05
N LEU A 11 25.00 -41.56 -23.35
CA LEU A 11 24.52 -42.71 -22.58
C LEU A 11 24.40 -42.40 -21.08
N CYS A 12 23.34 -41.67 -20.73
CA CYS A 12 22.61 -41.85 -19.48
C CYS A 12 21.16 -41.40 -19.68
N ALA A 13 20.40 -42.24 -20.40
CA ALA A 13 18.95 -42.20 -20.40
C ALA A 13 18.47 -43.48 -19.70
N ALA A 14 18.18 -43.38 -18.41
CA ALA A 14 17.41 -44.37 -17.68
C ALA A 14 16.85 -43.72 -16.41
N VAL A 15 15.71 -43.03 -16.59
CA VAL A 15 14.55 -42.87 -15.69
C VAL A 15 13.80 -41.65 -16.22
N GLY A 16 12.63 -41.92 -16.80
CA GLY A 16 11.81 -40.95 -17.50
C GLY A 16 11.15 -39.94 -16.58
N PHE A 17 11.91 -38.92 -16.18
CA PHE A 17 11.38 -37.67 -15.66
C PHE A 17 11.98 -36.53 -16.48
N ARG A 18 11.50 -36.36 -17.72
CA ARG A 18 11.71 -35.11 -18.45
C ARG A 18 10.89 -34.06 -17.72
N THR A 19 11.57 -33.32 -16.86
CA THR A 19 11.21 -32.00 -16.39
C THR A 19 10.56 -31.22 -17.54
N VAL A 20 9.27 -30.94 -17.38
CA VAL A 20 8.45 -30.09 -18.25
C VAL A 20 8.86 -28.63 -18.00
N THR A 21 10.11 -28.28 -18.30
CA THR A 21 10.69 -26.96 -18.00
C THR A 21 11.36 -26.33 -19.22
N ALA A 22 10.91 -26.69 -20.43
CA ALA A 22 11.52 -26.23 -21.69
C ALA A 22 10.46 -25.85 -22.75
N LEU A 23 9.34 -25.24 -22.35
CA LEU A 23 8.35 -24.72 -23.30
C LEU A 23 8.50 -23.23 -23.61
N ASP A 24 9.41 -22.50 -22.95
CA ASP A 24 9.50 -21.03 -23.08
C ASP A 24 10.87 -20.50 -23.55
N GLY A 25 11.92 -21.32 -23.64
CA GLY A 25 13.25 -20.87 -24.10
C GLY A 25 13.93 -19.78 -23.26
N ARG A 26 13.28 -19.27 -22.21
CA ARG A 26 13.83 -18.31 -21.25
C ARG A 26 14.81 -19.01 -20.29
N ASP A 27 15.91 -18.32 -20.00
CA ASP A 27 16.89 -18.75 -19.00
C ASP A 27 16.20 -18.86 -17.62
N PRO A 28 16.34 -19.98 -16.88
CA PRO A 28 15.75 -20.13 -15.54
C PRO A 28 16.16 -19.02 -14.56
N ALA A 29 17.34 -18.40 -14.72
CA ALA A 29 17.75 -17.25 -13.90
C ALA A 29 16.86 -16.02 -14.19
N ALA A 30 16.57 -15.75 -15.47
CA ALA A 30 15.71 -14.64 -15.87
C ALA A 30 14.27 -14.81 -15.36
N VAL A 31 13.74 -16.03 -15.37
CA VAL A 31 12.41 -16.33 -14.83
C VAL A 31 12.36 -16.09 -13.31
N ALA A 32 13.43 -16.42 -12.59
CA ALA A 32 13.52 -16.17 -11.15
C ALA A 32 13.59 -14.67 -10.83
N ASP A 33 14.30 -13.89 -11.64
CA ASP A 33 14.41 -12.44 -11.51
C ASP A 33 13.07 -11.74 -11.82
N ASP A 34 12.35 -12.17 -12.86
CA ASP A 34 11.01 -11.69 -13.20
C ASP A 34 10.02 -11.96 -12.07
N ALA A 35 10.04 -13.17 -11.50
CA ALA A 35 9.19 -13.54 -10.38
C ALA A 35 9.49 -12.71 -9.12
N LEU A 36 10.77 -12.41 -8.86
CA LEU A 36 11.18 -11.54 -7.76
C LEU A 36 10.68 -10.10 -7.98
N LEU A 37 10.80 -9.58 -9.19
CA LEU A 37 10.29 -8.26 -9.57
C LEU A 37 8.78 -8.20 -9.33
N THR A 38 8.01 -9.13 -9.87
CA THR A 38 6.54 -9.15 -9.71
C THR A 38 6.14 -9.20 -8.23
N ARG A 39 6.78 -10.05 -7.42
CA ARG A 39 6.52 -10.13 -5.98
C ARG A 39 6.85 -8.83 -5.26
N ALA A 40 7.97 -8.19 -5.56
CA ALA A 40 8.38 -6.95 -4.93
C ALA A 40 7.38 -5.80 -5.17
N HIS A 41 6.68 -5.79 -6.31
CA HIS A 41 5.73 -4.74 -6.64
C HIS A 41 4.29 -5.03 -6.16
N ILE A 42 3.90 -6.30 -6.08
CA ILE A 42 2.54 -6.69 -5.65
C ILE A 42 2.43 -6.84 -4.13
N VAL A 43 3.42 -7.48 -3.47
CA VAL A 43 3.29 -7.89 -2.06
C VAL A 43 3.02 -6.73 -1.11
N PRO A 44 3.72 -5.57 -1.17
CA PRO A 44 3.44 -4.45 -0.28
C PRO A 44 2.00 -3.93 -0.41
N PHE A 45 1.48 -3.86 -1.63
CA PHE A 45 0.10 -3.44 -1.92
C PHE A 45 -0.93 -4.47 -1.45
N ALA A 46 -0.71 -5.75 -1.75
CA ALA A 46 -1.59 -6.83 -1.31
C ALA A 46 -1.66 -6.91 0.22
N VAL A 47 -0.53 -6.76 0.92
CA VAL A 47 -0.50 -6.70 2.39
C VAL A 47 -1.24 -5.48 2.91
N PHE A 48 -1.03 -4.30 2.31
CA PHE A 48 -1.76 -3.09 2.69
C PHE A 48 -3.28 -3.27 2.55
N MET A 49 -3.75 -3.79 1.42
CA MET A 49 -5.15 -4.10 1.18
C MET A 49 -5.68 -5.18 2.12
N GLY A 50 -4.87 -6.20 2.41
CA GLY A 50 -5.20 -7.26 3.37
C GLY A 50 -5.48 -6.72 4.77
N PHE A 51 -4.68 -5.76 5.26
CA PHE A 51 -4.94 -5.09 6.54
C PHE A 51 -6.23 -4.26 6.52
N LEU A 52 -6.55 -3.59 5.40
CA LEU A 52 -7.81 -2.85 5.27
C LEU A 52 -9.02 -3.79 5.29
N LEU A 53 -8.94 -4.88 4.53
CA LEU A 53 -9.98 -5.91 4.50
C LEU A 53 -10.13 -6.56 5.88
N LEU A 54 -9.02 -6.90 6.53
CA LEU A 54 -9.00 -7.45 7.88
C LEU A 54 -9.68 -6.49 8.87
N LEU A 55 -9.38 -5.20 8.81
CA LEU A 55 -10.04 -4.21 9.66
C LEU A 55 -11.56 -4.17 9.39
N GLN A 56 -11.96 -4.11 8.12
CA GLN A 56 -13.37 -4.06 7.73
C GLN A 56 -14.14 -5.30 8.20
N LEU A 57 -13.50 -6.47 8.19
CA LEU A 57 -14.10 -7.72 8.62
C LEU A 57 -14.06 -7.91 10.14
N LEU A 58 -13.00 -7.48 10.82
CA LEU A 58 -12.82 -7.70 12.26
C LEU A 58 -13.54 -6.66 13.12
N VAL A 59 -13.65 -5.40 12.67
CA VAL A 59 -14.30 -4.32 13.43
C VAL A 59 -15.70 -4.73 13.91
N PRO A 60 -16.59 -5.29 13.08
CA PRO A 60 -17.92 -5.70 13.54
C PRO A 60 -17.94 -6.78 14.64
N PHE A 61 -16.89 -7.60 14.75
CA PHE A 61 -16.83 -8.69 15.73
C PHE A 61 -16.08 -8.31 17.02
N ILE A 62 -15.17 -7.35 16.95
CA ILE A 62 -14.28 -6.97 18.05
C ILE A 62 -14.69 -5.63 18.67
N ALA A 63 -15.24 -4.72 17.86
CA ALA A 63 -15.57 -3.39 18.33
C ALA A 63 -16.75 -3.44 19.30
N TRP A 64 -16.53 -2.88 20.49
CA TRP A 64 -17.57 -2.75 21.49
C TRP A 64 -17.60 -1.32 21.99
N ASP A 65 -18.57 -0.57 21.47
CA ASP A 65 -18.85 0.82 21.86
C ASP A 65 -19.55 0.85 23.22
N HIS A 66 -18.80 0.54 24.29
CA HIS A 66 -19.25 0.67 25.67
C HIS A 66 -18.30 1.58 26.45
N PRO A 67 -18.78 2.45 27.37
CA PRO A 67 -17.92 3.35 28.15
C PRO A 67 -16.82 2.64 28.94
N GLU A 68 -17.10 1.41 29.39
CA GLU A 68 -16.16 0.57 30.14
C GLU A 68 -15.26 -0.30 29.25
N ALA A 69 -15.45 -0.28 27.93
CA ALA A 69 -14.63 -1.08 27.04
C ALA A 69 -13.19 -0.51 26.99
N PRO A 70 -12.16 -1.38 27.00
CA PRO A 70 -10.79 -0.95 26.76
C PRO A 70 -10.65 -0.19 25.45
N TRP A 71 -9.76 0.81 25.40
CA TRP A 71 -9.56 1.67 24.22
C TRP A 71 -9.32 0.90 22.91
N TRP A 72 -8.62 -0.25 22.98
CA TRP A 72 -8.33 -1.10 21.82
C TRP A 72 -9.55 -1.86 21.28
N ARG A 73 -10.62 -2.01 22.08
CA ARG A 73 -11.93 -2.52 21.65
C ARG A 73 -12.87 -1.41 21.20
N ARG A 74 -12.74 -0.21 21.77
CA ARG A 74 -13.53 0.96 21.34
C ARG A 74 -13.14 1.42 19.94
N ASP A 75 -11.84 1.50 19.67
CA ASP A 75 -11.35 1.78 18.32
C ASP A 75 -10.13 0.90 17.99
N PRO A 76 -10.35 -0.29 17.39
CA PRO A 76 -9.28 -1.19 16.99
C PRO A 76 -8.38 -0.62 15.88
N ALA A 77 -8.79 0.46 15.21
CA ALA A 77 -7.99 1.09 14.18
C ALA A 77 -6.70 1.72 14.75
N HIS A 78 -6.68 2.11 16.02
CA HIS A 78 -5.48 2.60 16.71
C HIS A 78 -4.35 1.57 16.77
N VAL A 79 -4.64 0.27 16.68
CA VAL A 79 -3.63 -0.79 16.64
C VAL A 79 -3.31 -1.20 15.20
N VAL A 80 -4.34 -1.37 14.38
CA VAL A 80 -4.16 -1.86 13.01
C VAL A 80 -3.38 -0.86 12.16
N TYR A 81 -3.66 0.44 12.26
CA TYR A 81 -3.00 1.46 11.44
C TYR A 81 -1.49 1.56 11.66
N PRO A 82 -0.95 1.65 12.89
CA PRO A 82 0.50 1.67 13.09
C PRO A 82 1.15 0.33 12.70
N VAL A 83 0.52 -0.82 12.99
CA VAL A 83 1.07 -2.12 12.60
C VAL A 83 1.13 -2.25 11.06
N GLN A 84 0.04 -1.91 10.37
CA GLN A 84 -0.01 -1.88 8.91
C GLN A 84 1.08 -0.98 8.33
N ALA A 85 1.25 0.23 8.88
CA ALA A 85 2.29 1.16 8.43
C ALA A 85 3.70 0.58 8.58
N LEU A 86 4.02 0.02 9.75
CA LEU A 86 5.33 -0.56 10.04
C LEU A 86 5.60 -1.80 9.19
N VAL A 87 4.63 -2.68 9.00
CA VAL A 87 4.77 -3.89 8.16
C VAL A 87 5.00 -3.49 6.70
N CYS A 88 4.20 -2.57 6.15
CA CYS A 88 4.39 -2.10 4.78
C CYS A 88 5.73 -1.39 4.61
N LEU A 89 6.16 -0.53 5.55
CA LEU A 89 7.49 0.09 5.53
C LEU A 89 8.61 -0.95 5.57
N ALA A 90 8.49 -1.97 6.41
CA ALA A 90 9.48 -3.05 6.49
C ALA A 90 9.58 -3.82 5.17
N LEU A 91 8.44 -4.10 4.52
CA LEU A 91 8.42 -4.75 3.20
C LEU A 91 9.04 -3.86 2.12
N LEU A 92 8.68 -2.59 2.06
CA LEU A 92 9.27 -1.62 1.14
C LEU A 92 10.79 -1.51 1.35
N PHE A 93 11.23 -1.43 2.61
CA PHE A 93 12.64 -1.39 2.94
C PHE A 93 13.37 -2.69 2.58
N ARG A 94 12.73 -3.85 2.74
CA ARG A 94 13.29 -5.15 2.33
C ARG A 94 13.52 -5.20 0.83
N PHE A 95 12.57 -4.72 0.04
CA PHE A 95 12.65 -4.72 -1.42
C PHE A 95 13.35 -3.48 -2.01
N ARG A 96 13.87 -2.58 -1.18
CA ARG A 96 14.47 -1.29 -1.62
C ARG A 96 15.57 -1.41 -2.66
N ARG A 97 16.26 -2.55 -2.73
CA ARG A 97 17.36 -2.78 -3.69
C ARG A 97 16.87 -3.18 -5.08
N VAL A 98 15.60 -3.56 -5.19
CA VAL A 98 14.94 -3.92 -6.45
C VAL A 98 14.39 -2.68 -7.16
N TYR A 99 14.21 -1.58 -6.43
CA TYR A 99 13.64 -0.34 -6.96
C TYR A 99 14.73 0.65 -7.35
N ASP A 100 14.68 1.13 -8.60
CA ASP A 100 15.49 2.25 -9.08
C ASP A 100 14.73 3.56 -8.88
N PHE A 101 15.13 4.34 -7.88
CA PHE A 101 14.54 5.66 -7.60
C PHE A 101 15.27 6.75 -8.38
N GLY A 102 14.75 7.11 -9.56
CA GLY A 102 15.19 8.27 -10.33
C GLY A 102 14.72 9.59 -9.73
N LEU A 103 15.16 9.92 -8.50
CA LEU A 103 14.78 11.15 -7.80
C LEU A 103 15.26 12.38 -8.56
N ALA A 104 14.34 13.01 -9.27
CA ALA A 104 14.58 14.27 -9.94
C ALA A 104 14.31 15.43 -8.96
N LEU A 105 15.36 15.92 -8.30
CA LEU A 105 15.28 16.96 -7.26
C LEU A 105 14.51 18.22 -7.71
N LYS A 106 14.57 18.56 -9.02
CA LYS A 106 13.82 19.66 -9.64
C LYS A 106 12.30 19.58 -9.49
N TRP A 107 11.75 18.37 -9.32
CA TRP A 107 10.30 18.16 -9.18
C TRP A 107 9.84 18.11 -7.72
N VAL A 108 10.76 18.07 -6.75
CA VAL A 108 10.39 17.94 -5.33
C VAL A 108 9.58 19.14 -4.85
N LEU A 109 10.05 20.36 -5.13
CA LEU A 109 9.38 21.58 -4.68
C LEU A 109 7.95 21.74 -5.26
N PRO A 110 7.71 21.61 -6.57
CA PRO A 110 6.34 21.64 -7.09
C PRO A 110 5.48 20.49 -6.54
N SER A 111 6.02 19.28 -6.35
CA SER A 111 5.27 18.17 -5.74
C SER A 111 4.79 18.48 -4.33
N ILE A 112 5.62 19.14 -3.50
CA ILE A 112 5.20 19.60 -2.17
C ILE A 112 4.04 20.61 -2.29
N GLY A 113 4.16 21.56 -3.22
CA GLY A 113 3.10 22.54 -3.50
C GLY A 113 1.77 21.88 -3.86
N PHE A 114 1.77 20.92 -4.79
CA PHE A 114 0.57 20.16 -5.16
C PHE A 114 0.02 19.33 -4.00
N GLY A 115 0.89 18.72 -3.18
CA GLY A 115 0.49 17.98 -1.98
C GLY A 115 -0.24 18.88 -0.97
N LEU A 116 0.29 20.08 -0.71
CA LEU A 116 -0.35 21.06 0.19
C LEU A 116 -1.70 21.52 -0.35
N VAL A 117 -1.80 21.81 -1.65
CA VAL A 117 -3.07 22.19 -2.30
C VAL A 117 -4.08 21.05 -2.19
N GLY A 118 -3.67 19.81 -2.45
CA GLY A 118 -4.55 18.64 -2.33
C GLY A 118 -5.09 18.45 -0.91
N ILE A 119 -4.22 18.55 0.11
CA ILE A 119 -4.63 18.46 1.53
C ILE A 119 -5.55 19.62 1.90
N ALA A 120 -5.25 20.85 1.46
CA ALA A 120 -6.09 22.01 1.70
C ALA A 120 -7.48 21.81 1.09
N CYS A 121 -7.58 21.41 -0.17
CA CYS A 121 -8.84 21.10 -0.84
C CYS A 121 -9.61 19.96 -0.15
N TRP A 122 -8.92 18.95 0.39
CA TRP A 122 -9.55 17.85 1.11
C TRP A 122 -10.15 18.26 2.47
N LEU A 123 -9.47 19.15 3.19
CA LEU A 123 -9.92 19.69 4.48
C LEU A 123 -10.95 20.80 4.33
N LEU A 124 -10.98 21.46 3.17
CA LEU A 124 -11.81 22.64 2.91
C LEU A 124 -13.29 22.43 3.24
N PRO A 125 -13.97 21.32 2.88
CA PRO A 125 -15.38 21.14 3.19
C PRO A 125 -15.66 21.10 4.70
N THR A 126 -14.78 20.48 5.49
CA THR A 126 -14.93 20.40 6.95
C THR A 126 -14.60 21.75 7.60
N MET A 127 -13.51 22.40 7.17
CA MET A 127 -13.14 23.73 7.67
C MET A 127 -14.22 24.78 7.39
N LEU A 128 -14.86 24.68 6.23
CA LEU A 128 -15.92 25.60 5.82
C LEU A 128 -17.20 25.36 6.63
N TYR A 129 -17.52 24.11 6.95
CA TYR A 129 -18.63 23.75 7.85
C TYR A 129 -18.45 24.38 9.23
N ASP A 130 -17.25 24.24 9.82
CA ASP A 130 -16.94 24.77 11.15
C ASP A 130 -16.89 26.31 11.14
N HIS A 131 -16.27 26.92 10.12
CA HIS A 131 -16.16 28.37 10.00
C HIS A 131 -17.52 29.06 9.85
N TRP A 132 -18.47 28.43 9.15
CA TRP A 132 -19.84 28.94 9.00
C TRP A 132 -20.75 28.62 10.18
N GLY A 133 -20.25 27.93 11.21
CA GLY A 133 -20.98 27.69 12.46
C GLY A 133 -22.19 26.78 12.29
N PHE A 134 -22.18 25.90 11.29
CA PHE A 134 -23.27 24.95 11.10
C PHE A 134 -23.33 23.97 12.27
N THR A 135 -24.55 23.74 12.77
CA THR A 135 -24.82 22.84 13.88
C THR A 135 -25.93 21.87 13.45
N GLY A 136 -25.52 20.74 12.86
CA GLY A 136 -26.44 19.72 12.34
C GLY A 136 -26.12 19.27 10.91
N ARG A 137 -26.87 18.30 10.38
CA ARG A 137 -26.67 17.86 8.99
C ARG A 137 -27.06 18.97 8.03
N THR A 138 -26.14 19.31 7.15
CA THR A 138 -26.41 20.18 6.00
C THR A 138 -27.36 19.47 5.02
N GLU A 139 -28.24 20.25 4.40
CA GLU A 139 -29.18 19.77 3.38
C GLU A 139 -28.84 20.33 1.99
N GLY A 140 -29.33 19.66 0.94
CA GLY A 140 -29.18 20.11 -0.44
C GLY A 140 -27.76 20.01 -0.99
N TRP A 141 -27.34 21.03 -1.75
CA TRP A 141 -26.07 21.06 -2.50
C TRP A 141 -24.82 21.08 -1.60
N LEU A 142 -24.90 21.65 -0.40
CA LEU A 142 -23.79 21.68 0.56
C LEU A 142 -23.43 20.27 1.05
N ARG A 143 -24.43 19.43 1.27
CA ARG A 143 -24.22 18.02 1.61
C ARG A 143 -23.59 17.26 0.45
N TRP A 144 -23.99 17.56 -0.79
CA TRP A 144 -23.37 16.96 -1.97
C TRP A 144 -21.90 17.36 -2.13
N LEU A 145 -21.54 18.60 -1.76
CA LEU A 145 -20.15 19.05 -1.63
C LEU A 145 -19.41 18.50 -0.39
N GLY A 146 -20.08 17.71 0.45
CA GLY A 146 -19.48 17.09 1.63
C GLY A 146 -19.20 18.07 2.78
N VAL A 147 -19.81 19.25 2.77
CA VAL A 147 -19.76 20.24 3.86
C VAL A 147 -20.69 19.78 4.97
N ASP A 148 -20.31 18.77 5.74
CA ASP A 148 -21.12 18.15 6.81
C ASP A 148 -20.26 17.80 8.03
N ALA A 149 -20.88 17.57 9.18
CA ALA A 149 -20.20 17.27 10.43
C ALA A 149 -19.45 15.94 10.36
N ARG A 150 -18.11 15.98 10.49
CA ARG A 150 -17.26 14.79 10.61
C ARG A 150 -17.00 14.43 12.07
N ALA A 151 -18.05 14.07 12.79
CA ALA A 151 -17.97 13.67 14.21
C ALA A 151 -17.50 12.22 14.43
N LYS A 152 -17.46 11.40 13.38
CA LYS A 152 -17.00 9.99 13.44
C LYS A 152 -15.69 9.86 12.69
N GLY A 153 -14.65 9.44 13.39
CA GLY A 153 -13.32 9.23 12.85
C GLY A 153 -12.34 8.78 13.92
N PHE A 154 -11.07 8.61 13.52
CA PHE A 154 -9.98 8.30 14.44
C PHE A 154 -9.76 9.46 15.39
N ASP A 155 -9.89 9.19 16.69
CA ASP A 155 -9.70 10.20 17.73
C ASP A 155 -8.40 9.95 18.50
N PRO A 156 -7.34 10.76 18.27
CA PRO A 156 -6.09 10.60 19.01
C PRO A 156 -6.25 10.98 20.50
N GLN A 157 -7.33 11.64 20.91
CA GLN A 157 -7.58 12.04 22.31
C GLN A 157 -7.89 10.86 23.24
N VAL A 158 -8.03 9.66 22.70
CA VAL A 158 -8.13 8.41 23.48
C VAL A 158 -6.86 8.17 24.31
N PHE A 159 -5.71 8.76 23.91
CA PHE A 159 -4.46 8.66 24.66
C PHE A 159 -4.23 9.90 25.55
N GLU A 160 -4.29 9.71 26.86
CA GLU A 160 -3.99 10.77 27.84
C GLU A 160 -2.49 11.13 27.89
N HIS A 161 -1.61 10.19 27.54
CA HIS A 161 -0.17 10.40 27.57
C HIS A 161 0.31 11.16 26.31
N PRO A 162 1.05 12.28 26.44
CA PRO A 162 1.42 13.13 25.31
C PRO A 162 2.28 12.41 24.26
N ALA A 163 3.16 11.50 24.68
CA ALA A 163 3.96 10.73 23.73
C ALA A 163 3.12 9.73 22.91
N ALA A 164 2.10 9.11 23.52
CA ALA A 164 1.24 8.15 22.83
C ALA A 164 0.36 8.86 21.79
N TRP A 165 -0.12 10.06 22.14
CA TRP A 165 -0.80 10.96 21.22
C TRP A 165 0.05 11.30 20.00
N TRP A 166 1.29 11.78 20.21
CA TRP A 166 2.21 12.12 19.11
C TRP A 166 2.56 10.92 18.25
N ILE A 167 2.85 9.76 18.86
CA ILE A 167 3.15 8.53 18.12
C ILE A 167 1.96 8.13 17.24
N ALA A 168 0.73 8.18 17.76
CA ALA A 168 -0.48 7.85 17.01
C ALA A 168 -0.68 8.80 15.81
N VAL A 169 -0.50 10.11 16.01
CA VAL A 169 -0.63 11.11 14.96
C VAL A 169 0.47 10.96 13.91
N VAL A 170 1.74 10.82 14.32
CA VAL A 170 2.89 10.70 13.42
C VAL A 170 2.82 9.43 12.59
N LEU A 171 2.54 8.27 13.20
CA LEU A 171 2.42 7.00 12.46
C LEU A 171 1.24 7.02 11.49
N ARG A 172 0.13 7.65 11.88
CA ARG A 172 -1.02 7.84 10.97
C ARG A 172 -0.65 8.72 9.78
N LEU A 173 0.05 9.83 10.01
CA LEU A 173 0.49 10.74 8.96
C LEU A 173 1.52 10.06 8.04
N LEU A 174 2.50 9.39 8.61
CA LEU A 174 3.51 8.59 7.88
C LEU A 174 2.83 7.55 6.99
N ARG A 175 1.82 6.86 7.51
CA ARG A 175 1.04 5.90 6.72
C ARG A 175 0.37 6.58 5.53
N ALA A 176 -0.36 7.68 5.77
CA ALA A 176 -1.14 8.35 4.74
C ALA A 176 -0.28 9.00 3.66
N VAL A 177 0.84 9.61 4.03
CA VAL A 177 1.67 10.42 3.11
C VAL A 177 2.79 9.60 2.49
N VAL A 178 3.41 8.69 3.25
CA VAL A 178 4.57 7.93 2.77
C VAL A 178 4.14 6.54 2.36
N VAL A 179 3.57 5.76 3.27
CA VAL A 179 3.31 4.33 2.99
C VAL A 179 2.37 4.15 1.81
N VAL A 180 1.22 4.82 1.82
CA VAL A 180 0.23 4.73 0.74
C VAL A 180 0.83 5.17 -0.59
N ALA A 181 1.48 6.34 -0.64
CA ALA A 181 2.08 6.86 -1.85
C ALA A 181 3.13 5.91 -2.45
N PHE A 182 4.02 5.35 -1.62
CA PHE A 182 5.03 4.41 -2.09
C PHE A 182 4.43 3.08 -2.55
N VAL A 183 3.53 2.51 -1.76
CA VAL A 183 2.88 1.23 -2.07
C VAL A 183 2.09 1.33 -3.38
N GLU A 184 1.35 2.42 -3.58
CA GLU A 184 0.60 2.67 -4.82
C GLU A 184 1.54 2.92 -5.99
N GLU A 185 2.50 3.84 -5.89
CA GLU A 185 3.37 4.20 -7.01
C GLU A 185 4.16 2.99 -7.53
N ILE A 186 4.69 2.17 -6.61
CA ILE A 186 5.43 0.94 -6.94
C ILE A 186 4.49 -0.07 -7.62
N PHE A 187 3.27 -0.23 -7.13
CA PHE A 187 2.30 -1.13 -7.75
C PHE A 187 1.87 -0.65 -9.15
N TRP A 188 1.45 0.62 -9.30
CA TRP A 188 0.95 1.18 -10.55
C TRP A 188 2.03 1.20 -11.63
N ARG A 189 3.19 1.81 -11.36
CA ARG A 189 4.25 1.94 -12.36
C ARG A 189 5.08 0.69 -12.52
N GLY A 190 5.34 0.00 -11.42
CA GLY A 190 6.26 -1.13 -11.40
C GLY A 190 5.62 -2.44 -11.85
N PHE A 191 4.33 -2.63 -11.59
CA PHE A 191 3.60 -3.83 -12.01
C PHE A 191 2.49 -3.53 -13.01
N LEU A 192 1.48 -2.74 -12.65
CA LEU A 192 0.24 -2.69 -13.42
C LEU A 192 0.43 -2.16 -14.85
N MET A 193 1.19 -1.08 -15.03
CA MET A 193 1.46 -0.55 -16.37
C MET A 193 2.21 -1.55 -17.25
N ARG A 194 3.15 -2.32 -16.68
CA ARG A 194 3.89 -3.35 -17.41
C ARG A 194 2.96 -4.51 -17.78
N TYR A 195 2.16 -4.97 -16.82
CA TYR A 195 1.20 -6.06 -17.00
C TYR A 195 0.15 -5.73 -18.07
N ILE A 196 -0.38 -4.51 -18.11
CA ILE A 196 -1.34 -4.10 -19.15
C ILE A 196 -0.68 -4.04 -20.53
N GLN A 197 0.56 -3.57 -20.63
CA GLN A 197 1.25 -3.46 -21.92
C GLN A 197 1.75 -4.80 -22.45
N ARG A 198 2.14 -5.69 -21.55
CA ARG A 198 2.65 -7.03 -21.84
C ARG A 198 2.15 -7.98 -20.76
N PRO A 199 0.94 -8.54 -20.92
CA PRO A 199 0.49 -9.60 -20.05
C PRO A 199 1.37 -10.82 -20.32
N ASP A 200 2.27 -11.08 -19.37
CA ASP A 200 3.14 -12.26 -19.30
C ASP A 200 2.37 -13.57 -19.11
#